data_AF-A0A5E4D7U4-F1
#
_entry.id   AF-A0A5E4D7U4-F1
#
_cell.length_a   1.000
_cell.length_b   1.000
_cell.length_c   1.000
_cell.angle_alpha   90.00
_cell.angle_beta   90.00
_cell.angle_gamma   90.00
#
_symmetry.space_group_name_H-M   'P 1'
#
loop_
_entity.id
_entity.type
_entity.pdbx_description
1 polymer ?
#
loop_
_entity_poly.entity_id
_entity_poly.type
_entity_poly.pdbx_seq_one_letter_code
_entity_poly.pdbx_strand_id
1 'polypeptide(L)'
;ALKNFKSKLSPYEQSEILGYTELWSLGLDAEKLNVAPEKFSKTSFDDEHGSYLKVLHDHIAYRYEVLEMIGKGSFGQVAKCLDHKNNELMALKIIRNKKRFHYQALVELRILEVLRRKDKDNKYNVVHMKDFFYFRNHLCITFELLGSVFLIHFLLKSCLRELEEKL
;
A
#
# COMPACT_ATOMS: atom_id res chain seq x y z
N ALA A 1 -8.73 -12.54 17.07
CA ALA A 1 -9.73 -11.68 16.37
C ALA A 1 -11.07 -12.39 16.14
N LEU A 2 -11.13 -13.53 15.44
CA LEU A 2 -12.39 -14.21 15.09
C LEU A 2 -13.31 -14.48 16.29
N LYS A 3 -12.77 -14.92 17.45
CA LYS A 3 -13.59 -15.16 18.65
C LYS A 3 -14.38 -13.93 19.11
N ASN A 4 -13.80 -12.73 18.98
CA ASN A 4 -14.34 -11.51 19.58
C ASN A 4 -15.01 -10.58 18.56
N PHE A 5 -14.60 -10.62 17.29
CA PHE A 5 -14.99 -9.63 16.28
C PHE A 5 -15.58 -10.23 15.00
N LYS A 6 -15.91 -11.54 14.97
CA LYS A 6 -16.42 -12.22 13.76
C LYS A 6 -17.56 -11.48 13.07
N SER A 7 -18.54 -10.97 13.84
CA SER A 7 -19.71 -10.27 13.31
C SER A 7 -19.39 -8.93 12.67
N LYS A 8 -18.24 -8.34 12.98
CA LYS A 8 -17.76 -7.07 12.42
C LYS A 8 -16.78 -7.25 11.24
N LEU A 9 -16.40 -8.50 10.93
CA LEU A 9 -15.53 -8.82 9.82
C LEU A 9 -16.35 -9.35 8.65
N SER A 10 -16.03 -8.90 7.44
CA SER A 10 -16.58 -9.45 6.21
C SER A 10 -16.24 -10.95 6.08
N PRO A 11 -17.06 -11.73 5.34
CA PRO A 11 -16.76 -13.14 5.12
C PRO A 11 -15.37 -13.37 4.48
N TYR A 12 -14.90 -12.43 3.66
CA TYR A 12 -13.55 -12.47 3.09
C TYR A 12 -12.48 -12.33 4.17
N GLU A 13 -12.59 -11.33 5.04
CA GLU A 13 -11.67 -11.12 6.15
C GLU A 13 -11.65 -12.32 7.11
N GLN A 14 -12.78 -12.98 7.33
CA GLN A 14 -12.83 -14.15 8.22
C GLN A 14 -11.92 -15.29 7.74
N SER A 15 -11.67 -15.38 6.43
CA SER A 15 -10.75 -16.35 5.83
C SER A 15 -9.34 -15.76 5.68
N GLU A 16 -9.22 -14.53 5.20
CA GLU A 16 -7.95 -13.82 4.97
C GLU A 16 -7.13 -13.67 6.26
N ILE A 17 -7.79 -13.36 7.38
CA ILE A 17 -7.14 -13.10 8.68
C ILE A 17 -6.37 -14.30 9.23
N LEU A 18 -6.72 -15.52 8.80
CA LEU A 18 -6.02 -16.75 9.21
C LEU A 18 -4.60 -16.83 8.63
N GLY A 19 -4.31 -16.09 7.56
CA GLY A 19 -2.98 -15.99 6.98
C GLY A 19 -2.04 -15.01 7.70
N TYR A 20 -2.53 -14.30 8.72
CA TYR A 20 -1.76 -13.29 9.46
C TYR A 20 -1.42 -13.77 10.87
N THR A 21 -0.13 -13.71 11.22
CA THR A 21 0.38 -14.09 12.54
C THR A 21 0.21 -12.98 13.58
N GLU A 22 0.28 -11.72 13.15
CA GLU A 22 0.11 -10.54 13.99
C GLU A 22 -1.03 -9.68 13.45
N LEU A 23 -1.85 -9.12 14.35
CA LEU A 23 -2.98 -8.27 14.01
C LEU A 23 -2.89 -7.00 14.84
N TRP A 24 -2.79 -5.85 14.19
CA TRP A 24 -2.63 -4.55 14.83
C TRP A 24 -3.84 -3.63 14.60
N SER A 25 -4.49 -3.74 13.43
CA SER A 25 -5.71 -3.01 13.11
C SER A 25 -6.69 -3.88 12.33
N LEU A 26 -7.98 -3.77 12.67
CA LEU A 26 -9.08 -4.49 12.01
C LEU A 26 -10.02 -3.55 11.25
N GLY A 27 -9.86 -2.22 11.37
CA GLY A 27 -10.77 -1.23 10.76
C GLY A 27 -12.25 -1.45 11.13
N LEU A 28 -12.56 -1.68 12.42
CA LEU A 28 -13.89 -2.12 12.87
C LEU A 28 -14.99 -1.08 12.65
N ASP A 29 -14.62 0.20 12.58
CA ASP A 29 -15.55 1.32 12.41
C ASP A 29 -15.66 1.77 10.95
N ALA A 30 -14.92 1.12 10.03
CA ALA A 30 -14.93 1.44 8.61
C ALA A 30 -16.14 0.81 7.91
N GLU A 31 -16.72 1.54 6.96
CA GLU A 31 -17.74 1.02 6.04
C GLU A 31 -17.09 0.14 4.96
N LYS A 32 -16.76 -1.10 5.34
CA LYS A 32 -16.02 -2.04 4.49
C LYS A 32 -16.78 -2.40 3.22
N LEU A 33 -16.03 -2.75 2.18
CA LEU A 33 -16.59 -3.29 0.96
C LEU A 33 -17.30 -4.62 1.21
N ASN A 34 -18.59 -4.67 0.86
CA ASN A 34 -19.36 -5.89 0.92
C ASN A 34 -19.17 -6.71 -0.36
N VAL A 35 -18.14 -7.56 -0.37
CA VAL A 35 -17.92 -8.53 -1.44
C VAL A 35 -18.68 -9.81 -1.11
N ALA A 36 -19.66 -10.17 -1.93
CA ALA A 36 -20.38 -11.42 -1.79
C ALA A 36 -19.43 -12.63 -1.96
N PRO A 37 -19.56 -13.69 -1.14
CA PRO A 37 -18.66 -14.87 -1.21
C PRO A 37 -18.55 -15.50 -2.59
N GLU A 38 -19.65 -15.51 -3.34
CA GLU A 38 -19.73 -16.08 -4.69
C GLU A 38 -18.94 -15.28 -5.73
N LYS A 39 -18.55 -14.05 -5.40
CA LYS A 39 -17.74 -13.16 -6.23
C LYS A 39 -16.30 -13.06 -5.77
N PHE A 40 -15.84 -13.93 -4.87
CA PHE A 40 -14.43 -13.96 -4.45
C PHE A 40 -13.54 -14.36 -5.62
N SER A 41 -12.76 -13.39 -6.07
CA SER A 41 -11.87 -13.46 -7.20
C SER A 41 -10.63 -12.62 -6.89
N LYS A 42 -9.58 -12.76 -7.70
CA LYS A 42 -8.35 -11.99 -7.52
C LYS A 42 -8.52 -10.48 -7.73
N THR A 43 -9.65 -10.05 -8.27
CA THR A 43 -9.94 -8.65 -8.62
C THR A 43 -11.17 -8.12 -7.89
N SER A 44 -11.65 -8.81 -6.86
CA SER A 44 -12.88 -8.43 -6.15
C SER A 44 -12.78 -7.11 -5.38
N PHE A 45 -11.55 -6.61 -5.20
CA PHE A 45 -11.26 -5.36 -4.53
C PHE A 45 -10.71 -4.32 -5.51
N ASP A 46 -10.89 -4.52 -6.81
CA ASP A 46 -10.30 -3.71 -7.85
C ASP A 46 -11.40 -2.95 -8.59
N ASP A 47 -11.11 -1.72 -9.02
CA ASP A 47 -11.89 -1.04 -10.06
C ASP A 47 -11.62 -1.64 -11.44
N GLU A 48 -12.34 -1.18 -12.47
CA GLU A 48 -12.16 -1.62 -13.87
C GLU A 48 -10.74 -1.42 -14.42
N HIS A 49 -9.97 -0.50 -13.82
CA HIS A 49 -8.59 -0.20 -14.19
C HIS A 49 -7.56 -1.00 -13.37
N GLY A 50 -8.00 -1.85 -12.44
CA GLY A 50 -7.14 -2.61 -11.54
C GLY A 50 -6.59 -1.80 -10.36
N SER A 51 -7.21 -0.67 -9.99
CA SER A 51 -6.84 0.07 -8.79
C SER A 51 -7.59 -0.48 -7.59
N TYR A 52 -6.93 -0.55 -6.44
CA TYR A 52 -7.58 -1.02 -5.21
C TYR A 52 -8.73 -0.07 -4.79
N LEU A 53 -9.87 -0.65 -4.45
CA LEU A 53 -11.04 0.02 -3.93
C LEU A 53 -10.82 0.33 -2.44
N LYS A 54 -10.11 1.43 -2.17
CA LYS A 54 -9.84 1.91 -0.82
C LYS A 54 -11.10 2.37 -0.08
N VAL A 55 -11.10 2.13 1.23
CA VAL A 55 -12.06 2.62 2.24
C VAL A 55 -11.27 3.33 3.33
N LEU A 56 -11.69 4.55 3.70
CA LEU A 56 -11.04 5.30 4.78
C LEU A 56 -11.32 4.61 6.13
N HIS A 57 -10.35 4.67 7.03
CA HIS A 57 -10.32 3.99 8.33
C HIS A 57 -10.34 2.45 8.27
N ASP A 58 -10.36 1.86 7.06
CA ASP A 58 -10.17 0.43 6.91
C ASP A 58 -8.68 0.07 6.98
N HIS A 59 -8.44 -1.21 7.27
CA HIS A 59 -7.12 -1.78 7.40
C HIS A 59 -6.54 -2.20 6.05
N ILE A 60 -5.22 -2.14 5.96
CA ILE A 60 -4.40 -2.85 4.98
C ILE A 60 -3.49 -3.81 5.74
N ALA A 61 -3.48 -5.08 5.33
CA ALA A 61 -2.63 -6.14 5.91
C ALA A 61 -2.71 -6.25 7.45
N TYR A 62 -3.91 -6.02 7.99
CA TYR A 62 -4.26 -5.94 9.41
C TYR A 62 -3.30 -5.10 10.26
N ARG A 63 -2.70 -4.07 9.66
CA ARG A 63 -1.67 -3.24 10.32
C ARG A 63 -1.83 -1.76 10.06
N TYR A 64 -2.05 -1.39 8.80
CA TYR A 64 -2.06 0.01 8.40
C TYR A 64 -3.50 0.50 8.32
N GLU A 65 -3.83 1.59 8.98
CA GLU A 65 -5.12 2.27 8.83
C GLU A 65 -5.02 3.33 7.74
N VAL A 66 -5.94 3.34 6.79
CA VAL A 66 -5.99 4.33 5.71
C VAL A 66 -6.64 5.62 6.23
N LEU A 67 -5.87 6.71 6.36
CA LEU A 67 -6.38 7.98 6.89
C LEU A 67 -6.81 8.94 5.79
N GLU A 68 -6.00 9.07 4.75
CA GLU A 68 -6.20 10.06 3.69
C GLU A 68 -5.56 9.59 2.38
N MET A 69 -6.16 9.93 1.25
CA MET A 69 -5.54 9.72 -0.06
C MET A 69 -4.71 10.94 -0.45
N ILE A 70 -3.39 10.77 -0.49
CA ILE A 70 -2.44 11.86 -0.76
C ILE A 70 -1.93 11.85 -2.21
N GLY A 71 -2.23 10.81 -3.00
CA GLY A 71 -1.85 10.79 -4.41
C GLY A 71 -2.61 9.77 -5.25
N LYS A 72 -2.83 10.10 -6.53
CA LYS A 72 -3.39 9.19 -7.54
C LYS A 72 -2.64 9.38 -8.86
N GLY A 73 -2.38 8.28 -9.56
CA GLY A 73 -1.71 8.31 -10.86
C GLY A 73 -1.94 7.05 -11.70
N SER A 74 -1.21 6.95 -12.80
CA SER A 74 -1.24 5.79 -13.72
C SER A 74 -0.76 4.50 -13.04
N PHE A 75 0.24 4.60 -12.15
CA PHE A 75 0.84 3.44 -11.47
C PHE A 75 0.02 2.91 -10.29
N GLY A 76 -0.90 3.71 -9.75
CA GLY A 76 -1.63 3.37 -8.54
C GLY A 76 -2.05 4.58 -7.72
N GLN A 77 -2.16 4.35 -6.43
CA GLN A 77 -2.63 5.33 -5.46
C GLN A 77 -1.66 5.39 -4.27
N VAL A 78 -1.60 6.53 -3.60
CA VAL A 78 -0.81 6.74 -2.39
C VAL A 78 -1.73 7.21 -1.28
N ALA A 79 -1.73 6.48 -0.17
CA ALA A 79 -2.45 6.83 1.03
C ALA A 79 -1.49 7.28 2.13
N LYS A 80 -1.90 8.26 2.93
CA LYS A 80 -1.36 8.47 4.26
C LYS A 80 -2.01 7.44 5.19
N CYS A 81 -1.18 6.67 5.88
CA CYS A 81 -1.62 5.62 6.79
C CYS A 81 -1.01 5.79 8.17
N LEU A 82 -1.70 5.25 9.19
CA LEU A 82 -1.14 5.01 10.51
C LEU A 82 -0.67 3.55 10.60
N ASP A 83 0.61 3.34 10.88
CA ASP A 83 1.17 2.04 11.24
C ASP A 83 0.83 1.73 12.69
N HIS A 84 -0.13 0.87 12.95
CA HIS A 84 -0.50 0.50 14.32
C HIS A 84 0.56 -0.35 15.03
N LYS A 85 1.52 -0.96 14.30
CA LYS A 85 2.63 -1.71 14.92
C LYS A 85 3.67 -0.79 15.53
N ASN A 86 4.03 0.27 14.81
CA ASN A 86 5.09 1.21 15.21
C ASN A 86 4.56 2.54 15.73
N ASN A 87 3.24 2.75 15.69
CA ASN A 87 2.55 4.00 16.00
C ASN A 87 3.11 5.20 15.24
N GLU A 88 3.22 5.07 13.91
CA GLU A 88 3.86 6.08 13.05
C GLU A 88 3.02 6.39 11.80
N LEU A 89 3.02 7.65 11.38
CA LEU A 89 2.42 8.06 10.11
C LEU A 89 3.37 7.79 8.94
N MET A 90 2.81 7.28 7.85
CA MET A 90 3.58 6.83 6.69
C MET A 90 2.82 7.01 5.39
N ALA A 91 3.54 6.96 4.28
CA ALA A 91 2.95 6.91 2.95
C ALA A 91 2.92 5.45 2.43
N LEU A 92 1.76 4.99 1.98
CA LEU A 92 1.53 3.66 1.44
C LEU A 92 1.15 3.78 -0.03
N LYS A 93 2.05 3.34 -0.92
CA LYS A 93 1.80 3.24 -2.37
C LYS A 93 1.17 1.88 -2.67
N ILE A 94 -0.03 1.88 -3.23
CA ILE A 94 -0.77 0.68 -3.64
C ILE A 94 -0.69 0.61 -5.17
N ILE A 95 0.05 -0.36 -5.68
CA ILE A 95 0.27 -0.55 -7.12
C ILE A 95 -0.96 -1.19 -7.75
N ARG A 96 -1.34 -0.75 -8.96
CA ARG A 96 -2.44 -1.39 -9.70
C ARG A 96 -2.17 -2.87 -9.94
N ASN A 97 -3.20 -3.69 -9.80
CA ASN A 97 -3.17 -5.12 -10.06
C ASN A 97 -3.19 -5.42 -11.57
N LYS A 98 -2.13 -4.99 -12.27
CA LYS A 98 -1.86 -5.33 -13.68
C LYS A 98 -0.39 -5.68 -13.83
N LYS A 99 -0.11 -6.73 -14.62
CA LYS A 99 1.25 -7.28 -14.83
C LYS A 99 2.29 -6.21 -15.20
N ARG A 100 1.94 -5.26 -16.08
CA ARG A 100 2.84 -4.17 -16.50
C ARG A 100 3.29 -3.30 -15.30
N PHE A 101 2.34 -2.82 -14.50
CA PHE A 101 2.64 -1.96 -13.36
C PHE A 101 3.36 -2.71 -12.24
N HIS A 102 3.00 -3.98 -12.04
CA HIS A 102 3.70 -4.86 -11.11
C HIS A 102 5.18 -5.02 -11.47
N TYR A 103 5.49 -5.33 -12.73
CA TYR A 103 6.88 -5.43 -13.19
C TYR A 103 7.66 -4.13 -13.01
N GLN A 104 7.06 -2.99 -13.40
CA GLN A 104 7.69 -1.67 -13.22
C GLN A 104 7.96 -1.36 -11.74
N ALA A 105 7.03 -1.70 -10.84
CA ALA A 105 7.23 -1.52 -9.41
C ALA A 105 8.34 -2.40 -8.82
N LEU A 106 8.52 -3.63 -9.32
CA LEU A 106 9.66 -4.47 -8.91
C LEU A 106 11.01 -3.88 -9.35
N VAL A 107 11.06 -3.23 -10.50
CA VAL A 107 12.27 -2.50 -10.95
C VAL A 107 12.51 -1.29 -10.02
N GLU A 108 11.47 -0.52 -9.70
CA GLU A 108 11.54 0.61 -8.77
C GLU A 108 12.06 0.20 -7.38
N LEU A 109 11.56 -0.92 -6.83
CA LEU A 109 12.03 -1.48 -5.55
C LEU A 109 13.53 -1.76 -5.56
N ARG A 110 14.06 -2.37 -6.63
CA ARG A 110 15.49 -2.66 -6.77
C ARG A 110 16.32 -1.38 -6.82
N ILE A 111 15.85 -0.37 -7.53
CA ILE A 111 16.52 0.93 -7.61
C ILE A 111 16.55 1.61 -6.24
N LEU A 112 15.41 1.66 -5.55
CA LEU A 112 15.31 2.25 -4.21
C LEU A 112 16.22 1.55 -3.20
N GLU A 113 16.34 0.22 -3.28
CA GLU A 113 17.25 -0.53 -2.41
C GLU A 113 18.72 -0.18 -2.66
N VAL A 114 19.12 -0.02 -3.93
CA VAL A 114 20.48 0.41 -4.30
C VAL A 114 20.74 1.85 -3.84
N LEU A 115 19.78 2.75 -4.02
CA LEU A 115 19.89 4.15 -3.58
C LEU A 115 20.04 4.23 -2.05
N ARG A 116 19.23 3.49 -1.29
CA ARG A 116 19.31 3.45 0.17
C ARG A 116 20.68 3.00 0.68
N ARG A 117 21.33 2.06 -0.01
CA ARG A 117 22.69 1.61 0.36
C ARG A 117 23.75 2.69 0.12
N LYS A 118 23.52 3.59 -0.83
CA LYS A 118 24.41 4.70 -1.19
C LYS A 118 24.14 5.97 -0.37
N ASP A 119 22.90 6.19 0.08
CA ASP A 119 22.50 7.37 0.86
C ASP A 119 22.42 7.08 2.38
N LYS A 120 23.53 6.58 2.97
CA LYS A 120 23.56 6.27 4.41
C LYS A 120 23.47 7.50 5.31
N ASP A 121 23.87 8.67 4.79
CA ASP A 121 23.90 9.93 5.52
C ASP A 121 22.62 10.78 5.32
N ASN A 122 21.62 10.26 4.59
CA ASN A 122 20.40 10.99 4.22
C ASN A 122 20.70 12.34 3.53
N LYS A 123 21.75 12.37 2.70
CA LYS A 123 22.25 13.58 2.02
C LYS A 123 21.59 13.80 0.65
N TYR A 124 20.98 12.77 0.05
CA TYR A 124 20.54 12.84 -1.34
C TYR A 124 19.05 13.14 -1.53
N ASN A 125 18.32 13.55 -0.47
CA ASN A 125 16.88 13.87 -0.52
C ASN A 125 16.05 12.74 -1.19
N VAL A 126 16.47 11.48 -1.00
CA VAL A 126 15.79 10.31 -1.56
C VAL A 126 14.76 9.82 -0.55
N VAL A 127 13.53 9.58 -1.02
CA VAL A 127 12.50 8.99 -0.16
C VAL A 127 12.90 7.58 0.26
N HIS A 128 12.88 7.31 1.56
CA HIS A 128 13.22 6.00 2.09
C HIS A 128 12.00 5.06 2.11
N MET A 129 12.12 3.99 1.33
CA MET A 129 11.27 2.82 1.48
C MET A 129 11.54 2.14 2.83
N LYS A 130 10.48 1.78 3.55
CA LYS A 130 10.56 1.01 4.80
C LYS A 130 10.35 -0.48 4.57
N ASP A 131 9.31 -0.85 3.85
CA ASP A 131 8.90 -2.25 3.64
C ASP A 131 8.01 -2.37 2.39
N PHE A 132 7.88 -3.58 1.86
CA PHE A 132 6.91 -3.91 0.80
C PHE A 132 6.25 -5.26 1.06
N PHE A 133 4.99 -5.39 0.68
CA PHE A 133 4.22 -6.61 0.90
C PHE A 133 3.08 -6.72 -0.12
N TYR A 134 2.45 -7.89 -0.16
CA TYR A 134 1.25 -8.10 -0.97
C TYR A 134 0.01 -8.09 -0.08
N PHE A 135 -1.03 -7.38 -0.53
CA PHE A 135 -2.34 -7.38 0.10
C PHE A 135 -3.41 -7.41 -0.97
N ARG A 136 -4.30 -8.42 -0.93
CA ARG A 136 -5.39 -8.61 -1.89
C ARG A 136 -4.95 -8.48 -3.36
N ASN A 137 -3.81 -9.09 -3.70
CA ASN A 137 -3.14 -9.08 -5.03
C ASN A 137 -2.52 -7.75 -5.48
N HIS A 138 -2.52 -6.72 -4.63
CA HIS A 138 -1.77 -5.50 -4.87
C HIS A 138 -0.39 -5.58 -4.22
N LEU A 139 0.63 -5.10 -4.94
CA LEU A 139 1.92 -4.79 -4.33
C LEU A 139 1.77 -3.46 -3.58
N CYS A 140 2.04 -3.49 -2.29
CA CYS A 140 2.01 -2.34 -1.40
C CYS A 140 3.44 -2.00 -0.98
N ILE A 141 3.81 -0.72 -1.08
CA ILE A 141 5.15 -0.23 -0.74
C ILE A 141 4.99 0.90 0.26
N THR A 142 5.74 0.82 1.36
CA THR A 142 5.69 1.78 2.44
C THR A 142 6.89 2.71 2.42
N PHE A 143 6.64 3.99 2.67
CA PHE A 143 7.63 5.05 2.69
C PHE A 143 7.46 5.90 3.94
N GLU A 144 8.53 6.59 4.34
CA GLU A 144 8.41 7.70 5.27
C GLU A 144 7.44 8.78 4.75
N LEU A 145 6.70 9.41 5.65
CA LEU A 145 5.81 10.51 5.30
C LEU A 145 6.60 11.82 5.30
N LEU A 146 6.87 12.36 4.11
CA LEU A 146 7.51 13.67 3.95
C LEU A 146 6.49 14.81 4.08
N GLY A 147 6.93 15.95 4.63
CA GLY A 147 6.06 17.06 5.04
C GLY A 147 5.27 17.76 3.92
N SER A 148 5.64 17.58 2.65
CA SER A 148 4.80 18.02 1.51
C SER A 148 4.38 16.82 0.67
N VAL A 149 3.07 16.68 0.47
CA VAL A 149 2.45 15.66 -0.40
C VAL A 149 2.99 15.75 -1.84
N PHE A 150 3.36 16.96 -2.27
CA PHE A 150 3.95 17.24 -3.58
C PHE A 150 5.32 16.58 -3.76
N LEU A 151 6.13 16.49 -2.69
CA LEU A 151 7.46 15.87 -2.73
C LEU A 151 7.38 14.36 -2.91
N ILE A 152 6.43 13.66 -2.26
CA ILE A 152 6.27 12.20 -2.44
C ILE A 152 5.80 11.89 -3.87
N HIS A 153 4.86 12.68 -4.39
CA HIS A 153 4.41 12.56 -5.78
C HIS A 153 5.54 12.81 -6.79
N PHE A 154 6.39 13.80 -6.52
CA PHE A 154 7.52 14.14 -7.38
C PHE A 154 8.66 13.13 -7.27
N LEU A 155 9.07 12.72 -6.07
CA LEU A 155 10.18 11.79 -5.87
C LEU A 155 9.90 10.41 -6.46
N LEU A 156 8.67 9.90 -6.33
CA LEU A 156 8.24 8.65 -6.97
C LEU A 156 8.13 8.77 -8.50
N LYS A 157 7.91 9.96 -9.05
CA LYS A 157 7.86 10.20 -10.51
C LYS A 157 9.24 10.52 -11.12
N SER A 158 10.11 11.20 -10.37
CA SER A 158 11.40 11.71 -10.87
C SER A 158 12.46 10.63 -10.84
N CYS A 159 12.45 9.71 -9.86
CA CYS A 159 13.27 8.48 -9.92
C CYS A 159 13.00 7.64 -11.18
N LEU A 160 11.81 7.74 -11.79
CA LEU A 160 11.44 6.98 -12.98
C LEU A 160 11.87 7.66 -14.28
N ARG A 161 11.80 8.99 -14.37
CA ARG A 161 12.14 9.73 -15.60
C ARG A 161 13.64 9.78 -15.89
N GLU A 162 14.49 9.93 -14.88
CA GLU A 162 15.95 10.02 -15.08
C GLU A 162 16.60 8.70 -15.53
N LEU A 163 15.91 7.57 -15.41
CA LEU A 163 16.40 6.25 -15.81
C LEU A 163 15.78 5.73 -17.11
N GLU A 164 14.57 6.17 -17.47
CA GLU A 164 14.01 5.92 -18.82
C GLU A 164 14.81 6.65 -19.91
N GLU A 165 15.50 7.75 -19.60
CA GLU A 165 16.42 8.43 -20.55
C GLU A 165 17.83 7.81 -20.61
N LYS A 166 18.15 6.83 -19.75
CA LYS A 166 19.48 6.18 -19.67
C LYS A 166 19.46 4.69 -20.02
N LEU A 167 18.35 4.19 -20.57
CA LEU A 167 18.17 2.86 -21.17
C LEU A 167 17.72 3.02 -22.62
#